data_AF-A0A378CKS7-F1
#
_entry.id   AF-A0A378CKS7-F1
#
_cell.length_a   1.000
_cell.length_b   1.000
_cell.length_c   1.000
_cell.angle_alpha   90.00
_cell.angle_beta   90.00
_cell.angle_gamma   90.00
#
_symmetry.space_group_name_H-M   'P 1'
#
loop_
_entity.id
_entity.type
_entity.pdbx_description
1 polymer ?
#
loop_
_entity_poly.entity_id
_entity_poly.type
_entity_poly.pdbx_seq_one_letter_code
_entity_poly.pdbx_strand_id
1 'polypeptide(L)'
;MNVMRTTVATVVAATLSMSAFSAFAAASLTGAGATFPAPVYAKWADTYQKETGNKVNYQGIGSSGGVKQIIANTVDFGASDAPLADDKLTQEGLFQFPTVIGGVVLAVNLPGVKSGELVLDGKTLGDIYLGKIKKMG
;
A
#
# COMPACT_ATOMS: atom_id res chain seq x y z
N MET A 1 -4.59 59.97 9.32
CA MET A 1 -5.22 58.80 9.99
C MET A 1 -5.99 57.88 9.03
N ASN A 2 -6.73 58.40 8.04
CA ASN A 2 -7.50 57.56 7.11
C ASN A 2 -6.62 56.68 6.20
N VAL A 3 -5.53 57.23 5.65
CA VAL A 3 -4.63 56.48 4.75
C VAL A 3 -4.03 55.24 5.42
N MET A 4 -3.56 55.38 6.67
CA MET A 4 -2.96 54.30 7.45
C MET A 4 -3.98 53.20 7.83
N ARG A 5 -5.25 53.57 8.04
CA ARG A 5 -6.35 52.60 8.25
C ARG A 5 -6.67 51.83 6.97
N THR A 6 -6.66 52.52 5.83
CA THR A 6 -6.89 51.89 4.52
C THR A 6 -5.75 50.92 4.20
N THR A 7 -4.48 51.31 4.38
CA THR A 7 -3.32 50.44 4.11
C THR A 7 -3.31 49.19 4.98
N VAL A 8 -3.63 49.31 6.28
CA VAL A 8 -3.72 48.15 7.18
C VAL A 8 -4.86 47.21 6.77
N ALA A 9 -6.02 47.76 6.38
CA ALA A 9 -7.14 46.96 5.90
C ALA A 9 -6.81 46.19 4.61
N THR A 10 -6.07 46.80 3.66
CA THR A 10 -5.67 46.11 2.42
C THR A 10 -4.67 44.99 2.68
N VAL A 11 -3.72 45.17 3.61
CA VAL A 11 -2.72 44.15 3.96
C VAL A 11 -3.36 42.95 4.68
N VAL A 12 -4.33 43.19 5.56
CA VAL A 12 -5.08 42.12 6.24
C VAL A 12 -5.97 41.36 5.24
N ALA A 13 -6.64 42.05 4.32
CA ALA A 13 -7.44 41.40 3.28
C ALA A 13 -6.59 40.56 2.32
N ALA A 14 -5.39 41.03 1.95
CA ALA A 14 -4.45 40.30 1.09
C ALA A 14 -3.87 39.04 1.77
N THR A 15 -3.62 39.10 3.09
CA THR A 15 -3.11 37.94 3.85
C THR A 15 -4.19 36.90 4.17
N LEU A 16 -5.44 37.31 4.40
CA LEU A 16 -6.58 36.39 4.52
C LEU A 16 -6.91 35.69 3.20
N SER A 17 -6.78 36.38 2.07
CA SER A 17 -7.04 35.77 0.75
C SER A 17 -5.97 34.74 0.36
N MET A 18 -4.72 34.92 0.79
CA MET A 18 -3.62 33.98 0.48
C MET A 18 -3.65 32.70 1.34
N SER A 19 -4.27 32.73 2.52
CA SER A 19 -4.47 31.56 3.39
C SER A 19 -5.69 30.70 2.99
N ALA A 20 -6.59 31.21 2.15
CA ALA A 20 -7.73 30.47 1.63
C ALA A 20 -7.39 29.57 0.41
N PHE A 21 -6.24 29.80 -0.26
CA PHE A 21 -5.82 29.02 -1.43
C PHE A 21 -5.10 27.70 -1.09
N SER A 22 -4.86 27.41 0.19
CA SER A 22 -4.13 26.21 0.62
C SER A 22 -4.99 24.93 0.62
N ALA A 23 -6.32 25.06 0.51
CA ALA A 23 -7.26 23.94 0.67
C ALA A 23 -7.36 22.99 -0.55
N PHE A 24 -6.69 23.30 -1.66
CA PHE A 24 -6.72 22.49 -2.89
C PHE A 24 -5.33 21.99 -3.34
N ALA A 25 -4.33 22.00 -2.45
CA ALA A 25 -3.06 21.37 -2.76
C ALA A 25 -3.26 19.85 -2.84
N ALA A 26 -3.01 19.26 -4.03
CA ALA A 26 -3.05 17.83 -4.22
C ALA A 26 -2.11 17.14 -3.20
N ALA A 27 -2.68 16.30 -2.34
CA ALA A 27 -1.93 15.53 -1.37
C ALA A 27 -1.21 14.37 -2.08
N SER A 28 -0.06 13.97 -1.56
CA SER A 28 0.69 12.79 -2.02
C SER A 28 0.94 11.87 -0.85
N LEU A 29 0.52 10.61 -0.99
CA LEU A 29 0.81 9.53 -0.07
C LEU A 29 1.85 8.59 -0.68
N THR A 30 2.69 8.04 0.16
CA THR A 30 3.71 7.06 -0.17
C THR A 30 3.48 5.79 0.65
N GLY A 31 3.56 4.65 -0.01
CA GLY A 31 3.47 3.36 0.65
C GLY A 31 4.42 2.35 0.04
N ALA A 32 4.74 1.33 0.82
CA ALA A 32 5.58 0.24 0.37
C ALA A 32 5.19 -1.08 1.05
N GLY A 33 5.48 -2.19 0.39
CA GLY A 33 5.37 -3.50 1.02
C GLY A 33 5.01 -4.63 0.09
N ALA A 34 4.07 -5.46 0.54
CA ALA A 34 3.62 -6.68 -0.13
C ALA A 34 3.45 -6.51 -1.66
N THR A 35 4.00 -7.44 -2.42
CA THR A 35 3.84 -7.48 -3.89
C THR A 35 2.47 -8.04 -4.27
N PHE A 36 1.84 -8.82 -3.39
CA PHE A 36 0.54 -9.44 -3.61
C PHE A 36 -0.59 -8.41 -3.90
N PRO A 37 -0.83 -7.37 -3.10
CA PRO A 37 -1.86 -6.36 -3.39
C PRO A 37 -1.41 -5.30 -4.39
N ALA A 38 -0.13 -5.28 -4.82
CA ALA A 38 0.43 -4.21 -5.64
C ALA A 38 -0.38 -3.93 -6.93
N PRO A 39 -0.88 -4.94 -7.68
CA PRO A 39 -1.71 -4.70 -8.86
C PRO A 39 -3.02 -3.97 -8.53
N VAL A 40 -3.64 -4.31 -7.39
CA VAL A 40 -4.90 -3.68 -6.93
C VAL A 40 -4.62 -2.23 -6.51
N TYR A 41 -3.57 -1.99 -5.72
CA TYR A 41 -3.20 -0.64 -5.29
C TYR A 41 -2.81 0.27 -6.44
N ALA A 42 -2.12 -0.24 -7.46
CA ALA A 42 -1.81 0.51 -8.66
C ALA A 42 -3.08 0.98 -9.37
N LYS A 43 -4.09 0.11 -9.47
CA LYS A 43 -5.37 0.48 -10.08
C LYS A 43 -6.14 1.49 -9.24
N TRP A 44 -6.17 1.31 -7.92
CA TRP A 44 -6.82 2.26 -7.01
C TRP A 44 -6.13 3.62 -7.01
N ALA A 45 -4.80 3.67 -7.02
CA ALA A 45 -4.05 4.92 -7.10
C ALA A 45 -4.33 5.70 -8.39
N ASP A 46 -4.38 5.01 -9.54
CA ASP A 46 -4.76 5.61 -10.83
C ASP A 46 -6.17 6.21 -10.80
N THR A 47 -7.15 5.45 -10.33
CA THR A 47 -8.54 5.93 -10.22
C THR A 47 -8.65 7.08 -9.22
N TYR A 48 -8.05 6.95 -8.04
CA TYR A 48 -8.08 7.96 -6.99
C TYR A 48 -7.47 9.29 -7.45
N GLN A 49 -6.36 9.24 -8.20
CA GLN A 49 -5.75 10.43 -8.77
C GLN A 49 -6.63 11.09 -9.83
N LYS A 50 -7.29 10.32 -10.69
CA LYS A 50 -8.21 10.86 -11.70
C LYS A 50 -9.42 11.57 -11.08
N GLU A 51 -9.93 11.03 -9.97
CA GLU A 51 -11.14 11.55 -9.32
C GLU A 51 -10.87 12.70 -8.36
N THR A 52 -9.71 12.69 -7.68
CA THR A 52 -9.43 13.64 -6.59
C THR A 52 -8.27 14.57 -6.87
N GLY A 53 -7.42 14.26 -7.85
CA GLY A 53 -6.14 14.93 -8.08
C GLY A 53 -5.02 14.51 -7.11
N ASN A 54 -5.32 13.80 -6.03
CA ASN A 54 -4.34 13.34 -5.05
C ASN A 54 -3.59 12.11 -5.54
N LYS A 55 -2.31 11.98 -5.16
CA LYS A 55 -1.44 10.88 -5.61
C LYS A 55 -1.22 9.86 -4.52
N VAL A 56 -1.18 8.59 -4.90
CA VAL A 56 -0.74 7.48 -4.05
C VAL A 56 0.38 6.76 -4.77
N ASN A 57 1.60 6.85 -4.25
CA ASN A 57 2.77 6.17 -4.78
C ASN A 57 3.02 4.90 -3.97
N TYR A 58 2.92 3.73 -4.60
CA TYR A 58 3.11 2.44 -3.93
C TYR A 58 4.28 1.64 -4.52
N GLN A 59 5.14 1.10 -3.65
CA GLN A 59 6.29 0.27 -4.04
C GLN A 59 6.13 -1.19 -3.57
N GLY A 60 5.99 -2.12 -4.52
CA GLY A 60 5.96 -3.56 -4.24
C GLY A 60 7.36 -4.12 -3.98
N ILE A 61 7.84 -4.02 -2.74
CA ILE A 61 9.19 -4.45 -2.31
C ILE A 61 9.17 -5.73 -1.43
N GLY A 62 7.98 -6.30 -1.21
CA GLY A 62 7.74 -7.42 -0.31
C GLY A 62 7.31 -6.99 1.09
N SER A 63 6.55 -7.84 1.77
CA SER A 63 5.91 -7.57 3.07
C SER A 63 6.91 -7.12 4.14
N SER A 64 8.05 -7.83 4.27
CA SER A 64 9.10 -7.46 5.22
C SER A 64 9.72 -6.09 4.94
N GLY A 65 9.78 -5.68 3.68
CA GLY A 65 10.25 -4.34 3.30
C GLY A 65 9.26 -3.26 3.74
N GLY A 66 7.97 -3.49 3.53
CA GLY A 66 6.89 -2.58 3.95
C GLY A 66 6.86 -2.37 5.47
N VAL A 67 6.92 -3.45 6.24
CA VAL A 67 6.98 -3.40 7.71
C VAL A 67 8.20 -2.59 8.20
N LYS A 68 9.37 -2.80 7.61
CA LYS A 68 10.58 -2.04 7.98
C LYS A 68 10.44 -0.56 7.66
N GLN A 69 9.90 -0.21 6.50
CA GLN A 69 9.78 1.18 6.07
C GLN A 69 8.73 1.97 6.88
N ILE A 70 7.60 1.35 7.24
CA ILE A 70 6.60 2.03 8.07
C ILE A 70 7.09 2.23 9.51
N ILE A 71 7.78 1.24 10.09
CA ILE A 71 8.43 1.39 11.41
C ILE A 71 9.50 2.48 11.39
N ALA A 72 10.27 2.56 10.30
CA ALA A 72 11.28 3.60 10.11
C ALA A 72 10.69 4.97 9.73
N ASN A 73 9.36 5.10 9.61
CA ASN A 73 8.66 6.31 9.17
C ASN A 73 9.17 6.86 7.82
N THR A 74 9.61 5.99 6.91
CA THR A 74 10.08 6.40 5.57
C THR A 74 8.96 6.45 4.52
N VAL A 75 7.77 5.94 4.88
CA VAL A 75 6.55 5.92 4.07
C VAL A 75 5.35 6.22 4.96
N ASP A 76 4.26 6.69 4.35
CA ASP A 76 3.02 7.02 5.07
C ASP A 76 2.22 5.77 5.47
N PHE A 77 2.36 4.66 4.72
CA PHE A 77 1.76 3.37 5.07
C PHE A 77 2.61 2.17 4.63
N GLY A 78 2.55 1.10 5.41
CA GLY A 78 3.15 -0.20 5.08
C GLY A 78 2.09 -1.23 4.72
N ALA A 79 2.37 -2.10 3.75
CA ALA A 79 1.50 -3.22 3.41
C ALA A 79 2.19 -4.56 3.66
N SER A 80 1.47 -5.51 4.25
CA SER A 80 1.96 -6.84 4.57
C SER A 80 0.88 -7.89 4.39
N ASP A 81 1.24 -9.03 3.77
CA ASP A 81 0.39 -10.23 3.72
C ASP A 81 0.46 -11.05 5.03
N ALA A 82 1.45 -10.74 5.87
CA ALA A 82 1.62 -11.31 7.20
C ALA A 82 1.26 -10.25 8.25
N PRO A 83 0.08 -10.34 8.90
CA PRO A 83 -0.32 -9.36 9.90
C PRO A 83 0.68 -9.35 11.06
N LEU A 84 1.00 -8.16 11.56
CA LEU A 84 1.79 -8.01 12.78
C LEU A 84 0.98 -8.45 13.99
N ALA A 85 1.67 -9.00 14.99
CA ALA A 85 1.09 -9.28 16.29
C ALA A 85 0.77 -7.97 17.06
N ASP A 86 -0.25 -8.02 17.92
CA ASP A 86 -0.78 -6.84 18.62
C ASP A 86 0.26 -6.16 19.53
N ASP A 87 1.16 -6.93 20.14
CA ASP A 87 2.26 -6.43 20.96
C ASP A 87 3.24 -5.58 20.12
N LYS A 88 3.55 -6.04 18.90
CA LYS A 88 4.40 -5.31 17.96
C LYS A 88 3.72 -4.06 17.44
N LEU A 89 2.42 -4.12 17.12
CA LEU A 89 1.64 -2.94 16.71
C LEU A 89 1.64 -1.88 17.82
N THR A 90 1.41 -2.29 19.06
CA THR A 90 1.42 -1.41 20.23
C THR A 90 2.80 -0.79 20.46
N GLN A 91 3.86 -1.61 20.39
CA GLN A 91 5.25 -1.16 20.54
C GLN A 91 5.63 -0.10 19.52
N GLU A 92 5.24 -0.29 18.26
CA GLU A 92 5.61 0.59 17.15
C GLU A 92 4.59 1.74 16.93
N GLY A 93 3.51 1.80 17.73
CA GLY A 93 2.46 2.81 17.56
C GLY A 93 1.71 2.70 16.23
N LEU A 94 1.58 1.49 15.68
CA LEU A 94 0.96 1.23 14.39
C LEU A 94 -0.49 0.77 14.53
N PHE A 95 -1.32 1.19 13.58
CA PHE A 95 -2.67 0.66 13.40
C PHE A 95 -2.71 -0.22 12.13
N GLN A 96 -3.37 -1.37 12.23
CA GLN A 96 -3.46 -2.34 11.13
C GLN A 96 -4.92 -2.64 10.80
N PHE A 97 -5.25 -2.60 9.50
CA PHE A 97 -6.56 -2.94 8.97
C PHE A 97 -6.44 -3.71 7.65
N PRO A 98 -7.37 -4.63 7.34
CA PRO A 98 -7.37 -5.36 6.08
C PRO A 98 -7.82 -4.45 4.92
N THR A 99 -7.24 -4.66 3.73
CA THR A 99 -7.58 -3.89 2.51
C THR A 99 -8.25 -4.73 1.43
N VAL A 100 -7.73 -5.92 1.15
CA VAL A 100 -8.23 -6.84 0.12
C VAL A 100 -7.96 -8.29 0.52
N ILE A 101 -8.84 -9.20 0.09
CA ILE A 101 -8.68 -10.66 0.22
C ILE A 101 -8.42 -11.23 -1.18
N GLY A 102 -7.48 -12.15 -1.30
CA GLY A 102 -7.23 -12.89 -2.54
C GLY A 102 -6.69 -14.29 -2.29
N GLY A 103 -6.63 -15.10 -3.35
CA GLY A 103 -6.13 -16.47 -3.29
C GLY A 103 -4.65 -16.58 -3.68
N VAL A 104 -3.94 -17.50 -3.04
CA VAL A 104 -2.60 -17.94 -3.46
C VAL A 104 -2.76 -19.30 -4.16
N VAL A 105 -2.20 -19.44 -5.35
CA VAL A 105 -2.27 -20.66 -6.16
C VAL A 105 -0.88 -21.17 -6.50
N LEU A 106 -0.76 -22.49 -6.68
CA LEU A 106 0.46 -23.09 -7.21
C LEU A 106 0.48 -22.95 -8.73
N ALA A 107 1.60 -22.48 -9.27
CA ALA A 107 1.91 -22.59 -10.69
C ALA A 107 2.92 -23.72 -10.91
N VAL A 108 2.65 -24.60 -11.87
CA VAL A 108 3.53 -25.72 -12.25
C VAL A 108 3.87 -25.64 -13.72
N ASN A 109 5.04 -26.16 -14.08
CA ASN A 109 5.47 -26.31 -15.47
C ASN A 109 5.65 -27.81 -15.77
N LEU A 110 4.54 -28.47 -16.12
CA LEU A 110 4.50 -29.90 -16.41
C LEU A 110 4.01 -30.10 -17.85
N PRO A 111 4.85 -30.65 -18.75
CA PRO A 111 4.44 -30.91 -20.13
C PRO A 111 3.17 -31.76 -20.19
N GLY A 112 2.20 -31.34 -21.01
CA GLY A 112 0.95 -32.08 -21.19
C GLY A 112 -0.14 -31.82 -20.14
N VAL A 113 0.16 -31.09 -19.06
CA VAL A 113 -0.82 -30.74 -18.02
C VAL A 113 -1.32 -29.31 -18.25
N LYS A 114 -2.64 -29.13 -18.38
CA LYS A 114 -3.25 -27.80 -18.55
C LYS A 114 -3.63 -27.18 -17.20
N SER A 115 -3.87 -25.87 -17.22
CA SER A 115 -4.36 -25.13 -16.06
C SER A 115 -5.63 -25.77 -15.48
N GLY A 116 -5.62 -26.06 -14.19
CA GLY A 116 -6.74 -26.65 -13.47
C GLY A 116 -6.85 -28.18 -13.53
N GLU A 117 -5.99 -28.88 -14.27
CA GLU A 117 -6.02 -30.35 -14.35
C GLU A 117 -5.29 -31.02 -13.17
N LEU A 118 -4.25 -30.38 -12.63
CA LEU A 118 -3.52 -30.89 -11.47
C LEU A 118 -4.23 -30.52 -10.17
N VAL A 119 -4.59 -31.54 -9.39
CA VAL A 119 -5.17 -31.38 -8.05
C VAL A 119 -4.17 -31.89 -7.02
N LEU A 120 -3.79 -31.03 -6.07
CA LEU A 120 -2.90 -31.37 -4.96
C LEU A 120 -3.57 -31.06 -3.64
N ASP A 121 -3.36 -31.92 -2.65
CA ASP A 121 -3.69 -31.64 -1.25
C ASP A 121 -2.52 -30.98 -0.51
N GLY A 122 -2.79 -30.46 0.69
CA GLY A 122 -1.78 -29.78 1.50
C GLY A 122 -0.61 -30.67 1.93
N LYS A 123 -0.87 -31.96 2.17
CA LYS A 123 0.18 -32.91 2.56
C LYS A 123 1.15 -33.17 1.41
N THR A 124 0.62 -33.45 0.23
CA THR A 124 1.40 -33.68 -0.99
C THR A 124 2.22 -32.44 -1.33
N LEU A 125 1.61 -31.26 -1.25
CA LEU A 125 2.31 -29.99 -1.42
C LEU A 125 3.47 -29.84 -0.42
N GLY A 126 3.21 -30.12 0.86
CA GLY A 126 4.26 -30.09 1.89
C GLY A 126 5.40 -31.07 1.59
N ASP A 127 5.09 -32.30 1.18
CA ASP A 127 6.10 -33.30 0.84
C ASP A 127 6.91 -32.94 -0.42
N ILE A 128 6.34 -32.17 -1.36
CA ILE A 128 7.06 -31.57 -2.51
C ILE A 128 8.05 -30.51 -2.02
N TYR A 129 7.61 -29.54 -1.21
CA TYR A 129 8.48 -28.47 -0.70
C TYR A 129 9.59 -28.99 0.23
N LEU A 130 9.34 -30.10 0.94
CA LEU A 130 10.35 -30.80 1.74
C LEU A 130 11.30 -31.68 0.89
N GLY A 131 11.08 -31.80 -0.41
CA GLY A 131 11.91 -32.59 -1.32
C GLY A 131 11.77 -34.11 -1.15
N LYS A 132 10.70 -34.59 -0.51
CA LYS A 132 10.39 -36.02 -0.39
C LYS A 132 9.79 -36.56 -1.69
N ILE A 133 8.98 -35.75 -2.37
CA ILE A 133 8.49 -36.02 -3.71
C ILE A 133 9.40 -35.27 -4.70
N LYS A 134 10.20 -36.01 -5.47
CA LYS A 134 11.22 -35.44 -6.38
C LYS A 134 10.87 -35.53 -7.86
N LYS A 135 9.82 -36.28 -8.21
CA LYS A 135 9.32 -36.41 -9.58
C LYS A 135 7.81 -36.26 -9.54
N MET A 136 7.30 -35.34 -10.36
CA MET A 136 5.88 -35.23 -10.66
C MET A 136 5.70 -35.91 -12.00
N GLY A 137 5.17 -37.13 -11.96
CA GLY A 137 4.95 -38.00 -13.12
C GLY A 137 3.47 -38.14 -13.40
#